data_AF-A0A914REQ7-F1
#
_entry.id   AF-A0A914REQ7-F1
#
_cell.length_a   1.000
_cell.length_b   1.000
_cell.length_c   1.000
_cell.angle_alpha   90.00
_cell.angle_beta   90.00
_cell.angle_gamma   90.00
#
_symmetry.space_group_name_H-M   'P 1'
#
loop_
_entity.id
_entity.type
_entity.pdbx_description
1 polymer ?
#
loop_
_entity_poly.entity_id
_entity_poly.type
_entity_poly.pdbx_seq_one_letter_code
_entity_poly.pdbx_strand_id
1 'polypeptide(L)' 'MVMQLSRFDMGMLSSKDGGVDAAVRALRLNHLENLREVQTEINEAIVAVQELTADPKTDKRLGKVGF' A
#
# COMPACT_ATOMS: atom_id res chain seq x y z
N MET A 1 -17.47 12.24 -2.76
CA MET A 1 -18.39 11.08 -2.67
C MET A 1 -18.08 10.34 -1.39
N VAL A 2 -18.99 10.30 -0.41
CA VAL A 2 -18.77 9.58 0.86
C VAL A 2 -19.07 8.10 0.61
N MET A 3 -18.15 7.21 0.96
CA MET A 3 -18.31 5.77 0.78
C MET A 3 -18.78 5.14 2.09
N GLN A 4 -19.82 4.31 2.03
CA GLN A 4 -20.39 3.69 3.22
C GLN A 4 -19.47 2.57 3.74
N LEU A 5 -19.23 2.56 5.06
CA LEU A 5 -18.33 1.60 5.70
C LEU A 5 -18.75 0.13 5.47
N SER A 6 -20.06 -0.12 5.36
CA SER A 6 -20.64 -1.45 5.11
C SER A 6 -20.22 -2.09 3.78
N ARG A 7 -19.63 -1.32 2.85
CA ARG A 7 -19.10 -1.85 1.59
C ARG A 7 -17.75 -2.57 1.74
N PHE A 8 -17.02 -2.34 2.83
CA PHE A 8 -15.68 -2.91 3.03
C PHE A 8 -15.75 -4.23 3.76
N ASP A 9 -15.20 -5.30 3.18
CA ASP A 9 -15.17 -6.60 3.85
C ASP A 9 -14.59 -6.55 5.29
N MET A 10 -15.23 -7.24 6.21
CA MET A 10 -14.78 -7.35 7.61
C MET A 10 -13.67 -8.37 7.78
N GLY A 11 -13.58 -9.37 6.89
CA GLY A 11 -12.63 -10.48 7.04
C GLY A 11 -12.93 -11.39 8.23
N MET A 12 -14.12 -11.27 8.84
CA MET A 12 -14.62 -12.14 9.89
C MET A 12 -16.15 -12.23 9.86
N LEU A 13 -16.70 -13.21 10.58
CA LEU A 13 -18.14 -13.35 10.76
C LEU A 13 -18.69 -12.13 11.54
N SER A 14 -19.91 -11.71 11.20
CA SER A 14 -20.60 -10.64 11.92
C SER A 14 -20.79 -10.99 13.38
N SER A 15 -20.54 -10.02 14.26
CA SER A 15 -20.77 -10.12 15.70
C SER A 15 -22.25 -10.04 16.08
N LYS A 16 -23.14 -9.77 15.11
CA LYS A 16 -24.57 -9.41 15.28
C LYS A 16 -24.80 -8.06 15.97
N ASP A 17 -23.73 -7.36 16.34
CA ASP A 17 -23.76 -5.97 16.80
C ASP A 17 -23.23 -5.06 15.69
N GLY A 18 -24.09 -4.19 15.17
CA GLY A 18 -23.74 -3.27 14.08
C GLY A 18 -22.65 -2.26 14.45
N GLY A 19 -22.52 -1.89 15.73
CA GLY A 19 -21.48 -1.00 16.23
C GLY A 19 -20.11 -1.67 16.23
N VAL A 20 -20.05 -2.92 16.71
CA VAL A 20 -18.82 -3.73 16.70
C VAL A 20 -18.37 -4.01 15.27
N ASP A 21 -19.28 -4.42 14.40
CA ASP A 21 -19.01 -4.66 12.99
C ASP A 21 -18.48 -3.41 12.27
N ALA A 22 -19.00 -2.22 12.60
CA ALA A 22 -18.49 -0.96 12.06
C ALA A 22 -17.08 -0.63 12.59
N ALA A 23 -16.85 -0.78 13.90
CA ALA A 23 -15.55 -0.51 14.51
C ALA A 23 -14.44 -1.40 13.91
N VAL A 24 -14.76 -2.67 13.66
CA VAL A 24 -13.88 -3.63 12.99
C VAL A 24 -13.48 -3.14 11.60
N ARG A 25 -14.44 -2.68 10.80
CA ARG A 25 -14.16 -2.20 9.44
C ARG A 25 -13.26 -0.96 9.48
N ALA A 26 -13.51 -0.04 10.41
CA ALA A 26 -12.66 1.13 10.60
C ALA A 26 -11.24 0.75 11.01
N LEU A 27 -11.07 -0.16 11.98
CA LEU A 27 -9.75 -0.67 12.39
C LEU A 27 -9.01 -1.34 11.23
N ARG A 28 -9.72 -2.11 10.41
CA ARG A 28 -9.12 -2.77 9.24
C ARG A 28 -8.68 -1.77 8.17
N LEU A 29 -9.43 -0.70 7.97
CA LEU A 29 -9.04 0.39 7.06
C LEU A 29 -7.80 1.13 7.57
N ASN A 30 -7.74 1.46 8.86
CA ASN A 30 -6.55 2.06 9.46
C ASN A 30 -5.34 1.11 9.36
N HIS A 31 -5.54 -0.19 9.54
CA HIS A 31 -4.47 -1.16 9.37
C HIS A 31 -3.98 -1.23 7.90
N LEU A 32 -4.89 -1.13 6.92
CA LEU A 32 -4.52 -1.06 5.51
C LEU A 32 -3.68 0.18 5.20
N GLU A 33 -3.98 1.32 5.83
CA GLU A 33 -3.17 2.54 5.72
C GLU A 33 -1.73 2.30 6.21
N ASN A 34 -1.57 1.73 7.40
CA ASN A 34 -0.24 1.38 7.92
C ASN A 34 0.51 0.41 6.99
N LEU A 35 -0.19 -0.58 6.40
CA LEU A 35 0.44 -1.50 5.44
C LEU A 35 0.92 -0.79 4.15
N ARG A 36 0.25 0.29 3.74
CA ARG A 36 0.69 1.11 2.59
C ARG A 36 1.92 1.95 2.91
N GLU A 37 2.05 2.42 4.14
CA GLU A 37 3.28 3.09 4.60
C GLU A 37 4.46 2.12 4.56
N VAL A 38 4.30 0.94 5.15
CA VAL A 38 5.34 -0.11 5.09
C VAL A 38 5.69 -0.49 3.65
N GLN A 39 4.69 -0.60 2.76
CA GLN A 39 4.94 -0.84 1.34
C GLN A 39 5.76 0.30 0.70
N THR A 40 5.51 1.55 1.08
CA THR A 40 6.24 2.71 0.56
C THR A 40 7.70 2.63 0.99
N GLU A 41 7.98 2.37 2.27
CA GLU A 41 9.33 2.18 2.79
C GLU A 41 10.07 1.02 2.10
N ILE A 42 9.38 -0.11 1.87
CA ILE A 42 9.95 -1.25 1.13
C ILE A 42 10.32 -0.83 -0.30
N ASN A 43 9.44 -0.10 -1.00
CA ASN A 43 9.73 0.37 -2.35
C ASN A 43 10.94 1.31 -2.39
N GLU A 44 11.06 2.22 -1.44
CA GLU A 44 12.21 3.13 -1.32
C GLU A 44 13.50 2.36 -1.05
N ALA A 45 13.48 1.37 -0.15
CA ALA A 45 14.62 0.52 0.12
C ALA A 45 15.06 -0.27 -1.12
N ILE A 46 14.10 -0.81 -1.89
CA ILE A 46 14.40 -1.51 -3.15
C ILE A 46 15.06 -0.56 -4.15
N VAL A 47 14.55 0.65 -4.32
CA VAL A 47 15.14 1.66 -5.22
C VAL A 47 16.56 2.02 -4.78
N ALA A 48 16.80 2.24 -3.49
CA ALA A 48 18.12 2.55 -2.96
C ALA A 48 19.14 1.41 -3.22
N VAL A 49 18.74 0.16 -3.02
CA VAL A 49 19.58 -1.01 -3.34
C VAL A 49 19.85 -1.06 -4.84
N GLN A 50 18.83 -0.83 -5.68
CA GLN A 50 18.99 -0.81 -7.13
C GLN A 50 19.96 0.27 -7.59
N GLU A 51 19.95 1.46 -7.00
CA GLU A 51 20.92 2.52 -7.34
C GLU A 51 22.37 2.09 -7.07
N LEU A 52 22.61 1.31 -6.02
CA LEU A 52 23.95 0.79 -5.69
C LEU A 52 24.35 -0.40 -6.57
N THR A 53 23.40 -1.27 -6.92
CA THR A 53 23.68 -2.52 -7.63
C THR A 53 23.42 -2.48 -9.13
N ALA A 54 22.86 -1.40 -9.66
CA ALA A 54 22.56 -1.29 -11.08
C ALA A 54 23.86 -1.25 -11.91
N ASP A 55 23.93 -2.12 -12.92
CA ASP A 55 24.93 -2.03 -13.99
C ASP A 55 24.70 -0.72 -14.76
N PRO A 56 25.71 0.14 -14.96
CA PRO A 56 25.56 1.42 -15.68
C PRO A 56 25.00 1.27 -17.11
N LYS A 57 24.95 0.06 -17.69
CA LYS A 57 24.28 -0.21 -18.98
C LYS A 57 22.74 -0.19 -18.91
N THR A 58 22.14 -0.27 -17.72
CA THR A 58 20.68 -0.20 -17.50
C THR A 58 20.23 1.04 -16.73
N ASP A 59 21.16 1.97 -16.45
CA ASP A 59 20.85 3.26 -15.84
C ASP A 59 19.88 4.05 -16.75
N LYS A 60 18.65 4.24 -16.27
CA LYS A 60 17.59 4.95 -16.99
C LYS A 60 17.92 6.43 -17.21
N ARG A 61 18.93 7.00 -16.55
CA ARG A 61 19.46 8.34 -16.86
C ARG A 61 20.11 8.42 -18.25
N LEU A 62 20.61 7.30 -18.77
CA LEU A 62 21.13 7.18 -20.13
C LEU A 62 20.02 6.84 -21.16
N GLY A 63 18.76 6.71 -20.71
CA GLY A 63 17.60 6.37 -21.53
C GLY A 63 17.06 7.49 -22.44
N LYS A 64 17.72 8.65 -22.52
CA LYS A 64 17.53 9.57 -23.65
C LYS A 64 18.62 9.33 -24.70
N VAL A 65 18.52 8.21 -25.41
CA VAL A 65 19.11 8.08 -26.74
C VAL A 65 18.14 8.72 -27.74
N GLY A 66 18.17 10.05 -27.80
CA GLY A 66 17.57 10.81 -28.90
C GLY A 66 18.63 11.09 -29.95
N PHE A 67 18.37 10.69 -31.20
CA PHE A 67 18.93 11.36 -32.37
C PHE A 67 18.14 12.64 -32.64
#